data_AF-A0A3D2N4E0-F1
#
_entry.id   AF-A0A3D2N4E0-F1
#
_cell.length_a   1.000
_cell.length_b   1.000
_cell.length_c   1.000
_cell.angle_alpha   90.00
_cell.angle_beta   90.00
_cell.angle_gamma   90.00
#
_symmetry.space_group_name_H-M   'P 1'
#
loop_
_entity.id
_entity.type
_entity.pdbx_description
1 polymer ?
#
loop_
_entity_poly.entity_id
_entity_poly.type
_entity_poly.pdbx_seq_one_letter_code
_entity_poly.pdbx_strand_id
1 'polypeptide(L)' 'MAAKKQVPLRLSEKLYNEIAAWAEDDFRSVNGQIEYLLTECVKQRRKNGGYVGKDIDAPPDFDVKKFD' A
#
# COMPACT_ATOMS: atom_id res chain seq x y z
N MET A 1 -16.23 14.89 -8.31
CA MET A 1 -14.93 14.22 -8.47
C MET A 1 -14.86 13.71 -9.90
N ALA A 2 -13.77 13.92 -10.63
CA ALA A 2 -13.59 13.30 -11.93
C ALA A 2 -13.63 11.78 -11.79
N ALA A 3 -14.29 11.07 -12.71
CA ALA A 3 -14.38 9.62 -12.67
C ALA A 3 -12.97 9.01 -12.76
N LYS A 4 -12.62 8.12 -11.83
CA LYS A 4 -11.34 7.40 -11.90
C LYS A 4 -11.35 6.49 -13.12
N LYS A 5 -10.31 6.56 -13.95
CA LYS A 5 -10.15 5.69 -15.12
C LYS A 5 -9.92 4.26 -14.62
N GLN A 6 -10.82 3.35 -14.98
CA GLN A 6 -10.63 1.92 -14.70
C GLN A 6 -9.59 1.36 -15.68
N VAL A 7 -8.58 0.67 -15.14
CA VAL A 7 -7.53 0.01 -15.91
C VAL A 7 -7.54 -1.47 -15.51
N PRO A 8 -7.68 -2.41 -16.46
CA PRO A 8 -7.63 -3.83 -16.14
C PRO A 8 -6.22 -4.18 -15.65
N LEU A 9 -6.12 -4.75 -14.45
CA LEU A 9 -4.88 -5.19 -13.84
C LEU A 9 -4.84 -6.72 -13.82
N ARG A 10 -3.73 -7.30 -14.28
CA ARG A 10 -3.51 -8.75 -14.24
C ARG A 10 -2.60 -9.08 -13.07
N LEU A 11 -3.07 -9.92 -12.16
CA LEU A 11 -2.34 -10.41 -10.99
C LEU A 11 -2.47 -11.92 -10.91
N SER A 12 -1.51 -12.59 -10.28
CA SER A 12 -1.72 -13.97 -9.85
C SER A 12 -2.72 -14.00 -8.69
N GLU A 13 -3.46 -15.10 -8.58
CA GLU A 13 -4.43 -15.30 -7.50
C GLU A 13 -3.77 -15.19 -6.12
N LYS A 14 -2.58 -15.80 -5.96
CA LYS A 14 -1.80 -15.73 -4.73
C LYS A 14 -1.52 -14.29 -4.30
N LEU A 15 -1.02 -13.46 -5.22
CA LEU A 15 -0.69 -12.06 -4.92
C LEU A 15 -1.95 -11.26 -4.58
N TYR A 16 -3.05 -11.50 -5.29
CA TYR A 16 -4.33 -10.86 -4.97
C TYR A 16 -4.79 -11.19 -3.55
N ASN A 17 -4.70 -12.46 -3.14
CA ASN A 17 -5.10 -12.89 -1.81
C ASN A 17 -4.20 -12.29 -0.70
N GLU A 18 -2.90 -12.18 -0.94
CA GLU A 18 -1.97 -11.52 -0.02
C GLU A 18 -2.30 -10.02 0.15
N ILE A 19 -2.60 -9.31 -0.95
CA ILE A 19 -3.03 -7.91 -0.89
C ILE A 19 -4.38 -7.76 -0.19
N ALA A 20 -5.31 -8.70 -0.42
CA ALA A 20 -6.63 -8.67 0.20
C ALA A 20 -6.56 -8.88 1.71
N ALA A 21 -5.76 -9.84 2.18
CA ALA A 21 -5.52 -10.06 3.61
C ALA A 21 -4.90 -8.82 4.27
N TRP A 22 -3.88 -8.22 3.63
CA TRP A 22 -3.29 -6.98 4.15
C TRP A 22 -4.30 -5.82 4.17
N ALA A 23 -5.15 -5.69 3.15
CA ALA A 23 -6.20 -4.68 3.16
C ALA A 23 -7.18 -4.90 4.33
N GLU A 24 -7.51 -6.15 4.65
CA GLU A 24 -8.37 -6.50 5.79
C GLU A 24 -7.72 -6.13 7.13
N ASP A 25 -6.44 -6.47 7.34
CA ASP A 25 -5.68 -6.13 8.54
C ASP A 25 -5.63 -4.61 8.79
N ASP A 26 -5.55 -3.83 7.72
CA ASP A 26 -5.51 -2.36 7.76
C ASP A 26 -6.92 -1.70 7.70
N PHE A 27 -8.00 -2.48 7.72
CA PHE A 27 -9.39 -2.02 7.55
C PHE A 27 -9.63 -1.15 6.30
N ARG A 28 -9.00 -1.52 5.18
CA ARG A 28 -9.11 -0.85 3.86
C ARG A 28 -9.81 -1.74 2.84
N SER A 29 -10.34 -1.12 1.79
CA SER A 29 -10.75 -1.88 0.60
C SER A 29 -9.53 -2.35 -0.19
N VAL A 30 -9.66 -3.49 -0.89
CA VAL A 30 -8.59 -4.04 -1.75
C VAL A 30 -8.14 -3.02 -2.80
N ASN A 31 -9.07 -2.33 -3.46
CA ASN A 31 -8.72 -1.27 -4.42
C ASN A 31 -7.98 -0.10 -3.77
N GLY A 32 -8.38 0.29 -2.56
CA GLY A 32 -7.69 1.32 -1.78
C GLY A 32 -6.27 0.91 -1.42
N GLN A 33 -6.05 -0.36 -1.07
CA GLN A 33 -4.72 -0.89 -0.78
C GLN A 33 -3.84 -0.93 -2.03
N ILE A 34 -4.36 -1.38 -3.17
CA ILE A 34 -3.64 -1.35 -4.45
C ILE A 34 -3.25 0.10 -4.81
N GLU A 35 -4.17 1.06 -4.67
CA GLU A 35 -3.90 2.47 -4.96
C GLU A 35 -2.81 3.05 -4.05
N TYR A 36 -2.84 2.71 -2.75
CA TYR A 36 -1.82 3.12 -1.78
C TYR A 36 -0.44 2.59 -2.18
N LEU A 37 -0.32 1.29 -2.43
CA LEU A 37 0.95 0.65 -2.80
C LEU A 37 1.55 1.26 -4.08
N LEU A 38 0.73 1.42 -5.13
CA LEU A 38 1.19 2.04 -6.38
C LEU A 38 1.61 3.50 -6.18
N THR A 39 0.89 4.24 -5.35
CA THR A 39 1.22 5.63 -5.02
C THR A 39 2.57 5.72 -4.31
N GLU A 40 2.81 4.87 -3.31
CA GLU A 40 4.08 4.85 -2.58
C GLU A 40 5.24 4.44 -3.48
N CYS A 41 5.09 3.43 -4.34
CA CYS A 41 6.11 3.07 -5.32
C CYS A 41 6.48 4.24 -6.25
N VAL A 42 5.50 5.03 -6.72
CA VAL A 42 5.77 6.20 -7.57
C VAL A 42 6.45 7.32 -6.79
N LYS A 43 6.00 7.61 -5.56
CA LYS A 43 6.62 8.63 -4.70
C LYS A 43 8.08 8.30 -4.42
N GLN A 44 8.39 7.05 -4.11
CA GLN A 44 9.74 6.62 -3.84
C GLN A 44 10.63 6.68 -5.08
N ARG A 45 10.13 6.22 -6.24
CA ARG A 45 10.85 6.36 -7.51
C ARG A 45 11.23 7.80 -7.80
N ARG A 46 10.34 8.76 -7.49
CA ARG A 46 10.63 10.19 -7.60
C ARG A 46 11.67 10.67 -6.59
N LYS A 47 11.68 10.13 -5.37
CA LYS A 47 12.59 10.54 -4.29
C LYS A 47 14.02 10.04 -4.49
N ASN A 48 14.19 8.76 -4.85
CA ASN A 48 15.51 8.11 -4.84
C ASN A 48 15.76 7.17 -6.02
N GLY A 49 14.86 7.11 -7.00
CA GLY A 49 14.98 6.22 -8.17
C GLY A 49 14.70 4.74 -7.88
N GLY A 50 14.39 4.36 -6.64
CA GLY A 50 14.06 3.00 -6.24
C GLY A 50 12.63 2.57 -6.61
N TYR A 51 12.35 1.28 -6.56
CA TYR A 51 11.04 0.70 -6.89
C TYR A 51 10.25 0.18 -5.68
N VAL A 52 10.93 -0.02 -4.55
CA VAL A 52 10.36 -0.56 -3.30
C VAL A 52 10.99 0.19 -2.14
N GLY A 53 10.20 0.43 -1.10
CA GLY A 53 10.64 1.20 0.05
C GLY A 53 11.47 0.31 0.92
N LYS A 54 12.63 0.81 1.36
CA LYS A 54 13.46 0.10 2.34
C LYS A 54 12.71 -0.15 3.66
N ASP A 55 11.64 0.62 3.89
CA ASP A 55 10.86 0.65 5.12
C ASP A 55 9.38 0.21 4.90
N ILE A 56 9.01 -0.39 3.76
CA ILE A 56 7.63 -0.86 3.54
C ILE A 56 7.24 -1.96 4.53
N ASP A 57 8.20 -2.80 4.91
CA ASP A 57 8.03 -3.86 5.92
C ASP A 57 8.46 -3.41 7.32
N ALA A 58 8.76 -2.13 7.51
CA ALA A 58 9.10 -1.63 8.84
C ALA A 58 7.83 -1.62 9.70
N PRO A 59 7.89 -2.15 10.95
CA PRO A 59 6.80 -2.02 11.89
C PRO A 59 6.40 -0.54 12.02
N PRO A 60 5.11 -0.21 12.14
CA PRO A 60 4.71 1.16 12.40
C PRO A 60 5.38 1.65 13.68
N ASP A 61 5.94 2.85 13.62
CA ASP A 61 6.52 3.50 14.80
C ASP A 61 5.38 4.01 15.69
N PHE A 62 4.94 3.15 16.62
CA PHE A 62 3.97 3.52 17.63
C PHE A 62 4.69 4.18 18.81
N ASP A 63 4.87 5.49 18.71
CA ASP A 63 5.38 6.30 19.81
C ASP A 63 4.25 6.51 20.85
N VAL A 64 3.87 5.42 21.53
CA VAL A 64 2.90 5.45 22.62
C VAL A 64 3.55 6.10 23.84
N LYS A 65 3.41 7.42 23.94
CA LYS A 65 3.66 8.12 25.20
C LYS A 65 2.79 7.48 26.28
N LYS A 66 3.44 6.81 27.23
CA LYS A 66 2.78 6.34 28.45
C LYS A 66 2.17 7.57 29.11
N PHE A 67 0.84 7.61 29.16
CA PHE A 67 0.15 8.54 30.03
C PHE A 67 0.27 7.95 31.43
N ASP A 68 1.17 8.53 32.23
CA ASP A 68 1.23 8.32 33.68
C ASP A 68 0.03 8.98 34.38
#